data_AF-A0A920LJZ5-F1
#
_entry.id   AF-A0A920LJZ5-F1
#
_cell.length_a   1.000
_cell.length_b   1.000
_cell.length_c   1.000
_cell.angle_alpha   90.00
_cell.angle_beta   90.00
_cell.angle_gamma   90.00
#
_symmetry.space_group_name_H-M   'P 1'
#
loop_
_entity.id
_entity.type
_entity.pdbx_description
1 polymer ?
#
loop_
_entity_poly.entity_id
_entity_poly.type
_entity_poly.pdbx_seq_one_letter_code
_entity_poly.pdbx_strand_id
1 'polypeptide(L)' 'MKNIFTKHPNGIGESYLQHLIKGIIFSFKLVPIAVKVFIHAFFPFLFENSASKKIAELNRVLQGRKVKTSSDDS' A
#
# COMPACT_ATOMS: atom_id res chain seq x y z
N MET A 1 4.42 -21.46 19.27
CA MET A 1 3.79 -20.12 19.13
C MET A 1 3.97 -19.62 17.70
N LYS A 2 2.98 -18.98 17.10
CA LYS A 2 3.07 -18.46 15.72
C LYS A 2 3.66 -17.03 15.76
N ASN A 3 4.82 -16.79 15.15
CA ASN A 3 5.45 -15.46 15.13
C ASN A 3 4.60 -14.51 14.26
N ILE A 4 3.96 -13.52 14.89
CA ILE A 4 3.06 -12.58 14.22
C ILE A 4 3.78 -11.61 13.29
N PHE A 5 5.07 -11.31 13.55
CA PHE A 5 5.88 -10.41 12.73
C PHE A 5 6.31 -11.05 11.42
N THR A 6 6.51 -12.37 11.39
CA THR A 6 7.00 -13.08 10.19
C THR A 6 5.92 -13.88 9.49
N LYS A 7 4.84 -14.29 10.17
CA LYS A 7 3.74 -15.06 9.57
C LYS A 7 3.15 -14.36 8.34
N HIS A 8 2.82 -13.08 8.45
CA HIS A 8 2.20 -12.34 7.35
C HIS A 8 3.18 -12.07 6.20
N PRO A 9 4.37 -11.49 6.43
CA PRO A 9 5.37 -11.29 5.38
C PRO A 9 5.73 -12.58 4.64
N ASN A 10 5.97 -13.67 5.37
CA ASN A 10 6.32 -14.95 4.76
C ASN A 10 5.17 -15.50 3.88
N GLY A 11 3.91 -15.29 4.29
CA GLY A 11 2.73 -15.72 3.53
C GLY A 11 2.55 -15.04 2.16
N ILE A 12 3.29 -13.95 1.92
CA ILE A 12 3.32 -13.23 0.63
C ILE A 12 4.74 -13.21 0.02
N GLY A 13 5.65 -14.05 0.52
CA GLY A 13 7.01 -14.19 0.00
C GLY A 13 7.96 -13.04 0.35
N GLU A 14 7.72 -12.33 1.46
CA GLU A 14 8.56 -11.22 1.94
C GLU A 14 9.25 -11.56 3.27
N SER A 15 10.50 -11.13 3.45
CA SER A 15 11.10 -11.09 4.78
C SER A 15 10.50 -9.94 5.60
N TYR A 16 10.59 -10.02 6.94
CA TYR A 16 10.10 -8.95 7.82
C TYR A 16 10.65 -7.57 7.46
N LEU A 17 11.96 -7.46 7.20
CA LEU A 17 12.59 -6.19 6.84
C LEU A 17 12.12 -5.69 5.47
N GLN A 18 11.96 -6.58 4.48
CA GLN A 18 11.41 -6.20 3.18
C GLN A 18 9.99 -5.65 3.33
N HIS A 19 9.15 -6.33 4.11
CA HIS A 19 7.78 -5.91 4.37
C HIS A 19 7.73 -4.56 5.09
N LEU A 20 8.57 -4.39 6.13
CA LEU A 20 8.70 -3.14 6.89
C LEU A 20 9.10 -1.97 5.99
N ILE A 21 10.18 -2.10 5.22
CA ILE A 21 10.66 -1.04 4.31
C ILE A 21 9.60 -0.72 3.26
N LYS A 22 8.96 -1.73 2.67
CA LYS A 22 7.87 -1.56 1.71
C LYS A 22 6.66 -0.84 2.32
N GLY A 23 6.34 -1.11 3.58
CA GLY A 23 5.29 -0.43 4.34
C GLY A 23 5.63 1.03 4.59
N ILE A 24 6.86 1.33 5.03
CA ILE A 24 7.36 2.70 5.23
C ILE A 24 7.35 3.50 3.92
N ILE A 25 7.83 2.93 2.81
CA ILE A 25 7.77 3.60 1.50
C ILE A 25 6.33 3.91 1.11
N PHE A 26 5.41 2.97 1.37
CA PHE A 26 4.00 3.15 1.02
C PHE A 26 3.31 4.21 1.89
N SER A 27 3.65 4.31 3.18
CA SER A 27 3.12 5.37 4.04
C SER A 27 3.55 6.76 3.55
N PHE A 28 4.81 6.94 3.16
CA PHE A 28 5.27 8.21 2.57
C PHE A 28 4.56 8.57 1.25
N LYS A 29 4.07 7.58 0.49
CA LYS A 29 3.22 7.85 -0.69
C LYS A 29 1.79 8.25 -0.34
N LEU A 30 1.26 7.79 0.79
CA LEU A 30 -0.09 8.11 1.26
C LEU A 30 -0.20 9.51 1.89
N VAL A 31 0.82 9.94 2.66
CA VAL A 31 0.83 11.26 3.32
C VAL A 31 0.47 12.43 2.38
N PRO A 32 1.11 12.62 1.21
CA PRO A 32 0.78 13.75 0.34
C PRO A 32 -0.62 13.63 -0.28
N ILE A 33 -1.18 12.41 -0.39
CA ILE A 33 -2.56 12.21 -0.84
C ILE A 33 -3.52 12.68 0.24
N ALA A 34 -3.27 12.29 1.50
CA ALA A 34 -4.07 12.73 2.64
C ALA A 34 -4.09 14.26 2.76
N VAL A 35 -2.93 14.92 2.60
CA VAL A 35 -2.83 16.39 2.59
C VAL A 35 -3.65 17.00 1.45
N LYS A 36 -3.60 16.43 0.24
CA LYS A 36 -4.40 16.93 -0.90
C LYS A 36 -5.90 16.82 -0.66
N VAL A 37 -6.36 15.67 -0.16
CA VAL A 37 -7.78 15.45 0.16
C VAL A 37 -8.23 16.39 1.28
N PHE A 38 -7.38 16.61 2.29
CA PHE A 38 -7.64 17.56 3.36
C PHE A 38 -7.80 18.99 2.81
N ILE A 39 -6.88 19.47 1.97
CA ILE A 39 -6.99 20.79 1.34
C ILE A 39 -8.25 20.88 0.46
N HIS A 40 -8.54 19.84 -0.34
CA HIS A 40 -9.72 19.78 -1.20
C HIS A 40 -11.03 19.89 -0.41
N ALA A 41 -11.08 19.35 0.82
CA ALA A 41 -12.26 19.46 1.68
C ALA A 41 -12.61 20.92 2.04
N PHE A 42 -11.62 21.81 2.11
CA PHE A 42 -11.85 23.26 2.29
C PHE A 42 -11.98 24.00 0.96
N PHE A 43 -11.25 23.55 -0.07
CA PHE A 43 -11.18 24.19 -1.38
C PHE A 43 -11.56 23.18 -2.48
N PRO A 44 -12.86 23.00 -2.76
CA PRO A 44 -13.36 21.90 -3.62
C PRO A 44 -12.89 21.98 -5.07
N PHE A 45 -12.37 23.12 -5.53
CA PHE A 45 -11.81 23.30 -6.88
C PHE A 45 -10.34 22.88 -6.98
N LEU A 46 -9.64 22.61 -5.87
CA LEU A 46 -8.25 22.15 -5.88
C LEU A 46 -8.20 20.62 -5.87
N PHE A 47 -7.35 20.01 -6.69
CA PHE A 47 -7.08 18.56 -6.68
C PHE A 47 -8.24 17.60 -7.00
N GLU A 48 -9.36 18.07 -7.60
CA GLU A 48 -10.59 17.29 -7.90
C GLU A 48 -10.32 15.86 -8.38
N ASN A 49 -9.38 15.67 -9.30
CA ASN A 49 -9.07 14.37 -9.90
C ASN A 49 -7.71 13.80 -9.48
N SER A 50 -6.93 14.53 -8.68
CA SER A 50 -5.54 14.17 -8.38
C SER A 50 -5.44 13.09 -7.30
N ALA A 51 -6.25 13.22 -6.24
CA ALA A 51 -6.23 12.28 -5.12
C ALA A 51 -6.75 10.89 -5.52
N SER A 52 -7.94 10.83 -6.15
CA SER A 52 -8.56 9.56 -6.57
C SER A 52 -7.69 8.77 -7.54
N LYS A 53 -7.06 9.44 -8.52
CA LYS A 53 -6.12 8.79 -9.46
C LYS A 53 -4.91 8.18 -8.73
N LYS A 54 -4.32 8.91 -7.79
CA LYS A 54 -3.17 8.44 -7.00
C LYS A 54 -3.55 7.29 -6.04
N ILE A 55 -4.72 7.34 -5.42
CA ILE A 55 -5.23 6.23 -4.59
C ILE A 55 -5.45 4.99 -5.45
N ALA A 56 -6.05 5.12 -6.63
CA ALA A 56 -6.27 4.01 -7.54
C ALA A 56 -4.94 3.36 -7.99
N GLU A 57 -3.94 4.18 -8.32
CA GLU A 57 -2.58 3.72 -8.65
C GLU A 57 -1.95 2.93 -7.50
N LEU A 58 -1.97 3.48 -6.29
CA LEU A 58 -1.44 2.84 -5.09
C LEU A 58 -2.18 1.54 -4.75
N ASN A 59 -3.51 1.53 -4.87
CA ASN A 59 -4.31 0.33 -4.68
C ASN A 59 -3.91 -0.77 -5.67
N ARG A 60 -3.70 -0.45 -6.95
CA ARG A 60 -3.23 -1.41 -7.95
C ARG A 60 -1.88 -2.03 -7.55
N VAL A 61 -0.96 -1.23 -7.02
CA VAL A 61 0.33 -1.73 -6.50
C VAL A 61 0.12 -2.71 -5.34
N LEU A 62 -0.81 -2.42 -4.41
CA LEU A 62 -1.12 -3.33 -3.30
C LEU A 62 -1.78 -4.63 -3.76
N GLN A 63 -2.70 -4.58 -4.71
CA GLN A 63 -3.34 -5.80 -5.24
C GLN A 63 -2.32 -6.68 -5.97
N GLY A 64 -1.39 -6.09 -6.73
CA GLY A 64 -0.31 -6.82 -7.39
C GLY A 64 0.64 -7.56 -6.41
N ARG A 65 0.74 -7.10 -5.15
CA ARG A 65 1.52 -7.79 -4.11
C ARG A 65 0.85 -9.07 -3.59
N LYS A 66 -0.47 -9.24 -3.75
CA LYS A 66 -1.20 -10.41 -3.24
C LYS A 66 -1.04 -11.68 -4.10
N VAL A 67 -0.40 -11.61 -5.27
CA VAL A 67 -0.54 -12.62 -6.33
C VAL A 67 0.53 -13.73 -6.31
N LYS A 68 1.44 -13.80 -5.32
CA LYS A 68 2.60 -14.72 -5.40
C LYS A 68 2.46 -16.07 -4.68
N THR A 69 1.25 -16.56 -4.43
CA THR A 69 1.03 -17.85 -3.74
C THR A 69 -0.18 -18.61 -4.29
N SER A 70 -0.08 -19.15 -5.52
CA SER A 70 -0.98 -20.23 -6.00
C SER A 70 -0.40 -21.07 -7.15
N SER A 71 0.91 -21.34 -7.15
CA SER A 71 1.52 -22.30 -8.06
C SER A 71 2.89 -22.68 -7.52
N ASP A 72 2.96 -23.84 -6.87
CA ASP A 72 4.14 -24.70 -6.66
C ASP A 72 3.96 -25.46 -5.34
N ASP A 73 3.03 -26.42 -5.35
CA ASP A 73 3.09 -27.61 -4.49
C ASP A 73 2.14 -28.66 -5.08
N SER A 74 2.64 -29.42 -6.05
CA SER A 74 2.12 -30.72 -6.50
C SER A 74 3.26 -31.49 -7.17
#